data_AF-A0A536FSU4-F1
#
_entry.id   AF-A0A536FSU4-F1
#
_cell.length_a   1.000
_cell.length_b   1.000
_cell.length_c   1.000
_cell.angle_alpha   90.00
_cell.angle_beta   90.00
_cell.angle_gamma   90.00
#
_symmetry.space_group_name_H-M   'P 1'
#
loop_
_entity.id
_entity.type
_entity.pdbx_description
1 polymer ?
#
loop_
_entity_poly.entity_id
_entity_poly.type
_entity_poly.pdbx_seq_one_letter_code
_entity_poly.pdbx_strand_id
1 'polypeptide(L)'
;MAKKLAEYEAKRDFKRTPEPGAKVPRKETKAPRFVVQEHHARRLHWDFRLEKDGVGVSWAVPKGIPPDPKKNHLAVHVEDHPLEYFKFAGEIPKGEYGGGQVLIWDEGTYDPIKWSDREVMVDLHGKRLQGRYVLFQTRGKDWMIHRMDPPQDPGRKPMPQKVEPMLAKLVDKLPTPDDAWGFEFKWDGIRAIAFVEGGIVRLQSRTGENITARYPEVHSMGRALGSNEVILDGEIVALDEKGRPSFEEIQQRMGLTAESEIRRKMKDVPVTYMVFDLMWQDGHSLMEQPYIERRKALAQLKLAGASWQTPPYEAGGGQAMKDASARAGLEGVMAKKLDSKYEPGKRSGAWQKIKNRNRQELVIGGWLDGEGKRRGYPGALLVGYYKDGKFVYAGKVGTGFTDKILDELNAKLKPLAVDKNPFDAGAPRAAHFVKPKIVAEFEFVEWTRGGQLRAPAFKGFRVDKPAKEVVREGG
;
A
#
# COMPACT_ATOMS: atom_id res chain seq x y z
N MET A 1 -18.48 44.75 -19.23
CA MET A 1 -17.76 44.16 -18.08
C MET A 1 -18.46 42.94 -17.47
N ALA A 2 -19.79 42.87 -17.38
CA ALA A 2 -20.54 41.68 -16.91
C ALA A 2 -20.46 40.42 -17.81
N LYS A 3 -19.93 40.51 -19.04
CA LYS A 3 -19.83 39.36 -19.96
C LYS A 3 -18.73 38.33 -19.61
N LYS A 4 -17.68 38.71 -18.87
CA LYS A 4 -16.50 37.84 -18.66
C LYS A 4 -16.76 36.65 -17.74
N LEU A 5 -17.63 36.79 -16.74
CA LEU A 5 -17.96 35.72 -15.78
C LEU A 5 -19.30 35.02 -16.07
N ALA A 6 -19.90 35.26 -17.24
CA ALA A 6 -21.23 34.72 -17.56
C ALA A 6 -21.25 33.18 -17.62
N GLU A 7 -20.20 32.55 -18.18
CA GLU A 7 -20.09 31.09 -18.19
C GLU A 7 -19.84 30.52 -16.79
N TYR A 8 -19.10 31.24 -15.95
CA TYR A 8 -18.92 30.88 -14.54
C TYR A 8 -20.25 30.87 -13.80
N GLU A 9 -21.00 31.97 -13.89
CA GLU A 9 -22.31 32.13 -13.26
C GLU A 9 -23.32 31.07 -13.75
N ALA A 10 -23.35 30.78 -15.06
CA ALA A 10 -24.24 29.79 -15.64
C ALA A 10 -23.97 28.35 -15.17
N LYS A 11 -22.75 28.06 -14.71
CA LYS A 11 -22.33 26.72 -14.25
C LYS A 11 -22.54 26.48 -12.75
N ARG A 12 -22.94 27.49 -11.96
CA ARG A 12 -23.05 27.38 -10.49
C ARG A 12 -24.47 27.67 -10.00
N ASP A 13 -24.87 26.96 -8.96
CA ASP A 13 -26.00 27.33 -8.11
C ASP A 13 -25.47 27.85 -6.76
N PHE A 14 -25.35 29.18 -6.61
CA PHE A 14 -24.82 29.82 -5.40
C PHE A 14 -25.70 29.65 -4.15
N LYS A 15 -26.88 29.03 -4.26
CA LYS A 15 -27.65 28.59 -3.08
C LYS A 15 -27.13 27.25 -2.53
N ARG A 16 -26.41 26.49 -3.35
CA ARG A 16 -25.93 25.14 -3.04
C ARG A 16 -24.42 25.09 -2.88
N THR A 17 -23.68 25.87 -3.67
CA THR A 17 -22.22 25.93 -3.57
C THR A 17 -21.75 27.05 -2.63
N PRO A 18 -20.70 26.83 -1.81
CA PRO A 18 -20.06 27.89 -1.01
C PRO A 18 -19.10 28.77 -1.84
N GLU A 19 -19.00 28.54 -3.16
CA GLU A 19 -18.18 29.34 -4.05
C GLU A 19 -18.63 30.82 -4.12
N PRO A 20 -17.71 31.77 -4.30
CA PRO A 20 -18.04 33.19 -4.40
C PRO A 20 -18.81 33.53 -5.67
N GLY A 21 -19.72 34.51 -5.58
CA GLY A 21 -20.52 34.97 -6.71
C GLY A 21 -19.70 35.66 -7.81
N ALA A 22 -20.30 35.79 -9.00
CA ALA A 22 -19.70 36.44 -10.16
C ALA A 22 -19.57 37.97 -9.98
N LYS A 23 -18.51 38.42 -9.32
CA LYS A 23 -18.18 39.85 -9.15
C LYS A 23 -16.82 40.18 -9.76
N VAL A 24 -16.78 41.26 -10.54
CA VAL A 24 -15.55 41.85 -11.09
C VAL A 24 -15.23 43.11 -10.28
N PRO A 25 -14.07 43.20 -9.61
CA PRO A 25 -13.67 44.39 -8.86
C PRO A 25 -13.55 45.63 -9.76
N ARG A 26 -13.87 46.81 -9.23
CA ARG A 26 -13.79 48.09 -9.96
C ARG A 26 -12.37 48.70 -10.03
N LYS A 27 -11.41 48.21 -9.25
CA LYS A 27 -10.04 48.75 -9.16
C LYS A 27 -9.01 47.67 -9.52
N GLU A 28 -8.02 48.06 -10.33
CA GLU A 28 -6.83 47.25 -10.59
C GLU A 28 -5.91 47.20 -9.36
N THR A 29 -5.29 46.04 -9.12
CA THR A 29 -4.27 45.84 -8.09
C THR A 29 -2.90 46.33 -8.57
N LYS A 30 -1.98 46.65 -7.64
CA LYS A 30 -0.63 47.14 -8.00
C LYS A 30 0.26 46.07 -8.66
N ALA A 31 -0.01 44.78 -8.42
CA ALA A 31 0.67 43.64 -9.03
C ALA A 31 -0.34 42.49 -9.21
N PRO A 32 -0.42 41.87 -10.40
CA PRO A 32 -1.38 40.81 -10.64
C PRO A 32 -1.00 39.57 -9.85
N ARG A 33 -2.02 38.88 -9.34
CA ARG A 33 -1.90 37.72 -8.46
C ARG A 33 -2.07 36.42 -9.22
N PHE A 34 -1.59 35.34 -8.66
CA PHE A 34 -1.95 34.00 -9.10
C PHE A 34 -2.36 33.13 -7.91
N VAL A 35 -3.12 32.09 -8.20
CA VAL A 35 -3.36 30.99 -7.27
C VAL A 35 -3.23 29.67 -8.02
N VAL A 36 -2.75 28.65 -7.32
CA VAL A 36 -2.87 27.26 -7.74
C VAL A 36 -3.69 26.54 -6.68
N GLN A 37 -4.82 25.97 -7.08
CA GLN A 37 -5.69 25.20 -6.19
C GLN A 37 -5.60 23.72 -6.51
N GLU A 38 -5.31 22.90 -5.52
CA GLU A 38 -5.38 21.44 -5.63
C GLU A 38 -6.84 21.00 -5.47
N HIS A 39 -7.38 20.33 -6.49
CA HIS A 39 -8.79 20.06 -6.62
C HIS A 39 -9.08 18.55 -6.70
N HIS A 40 -9.66 18.02 -5.63
CA HIS A 40 -10.04 16.62 -5.44
C HIS A 40 -11.44 16.34 -6.00
N ALA A 41 -11.66 16.67 -7.27
CA ALA A 41 -12.91 16.42 -7.97
C ALA A 41 -13.08 14.93 -8.33
N ARG A 42 -13.78 14.62 -9.43
CA ARG A 42 -13.81 13.25 -10.00
C ARG A 42 -12.40 12.71 -10.25
N ARG A 43 -11.47 13.58 -10.67
CA ARG A 43 -10.03 13.32 -10.81
C ARG A 43 -9.26 14.46 -10.14
N LEU A 44 -8.14 14.13 -9.50
CA LEU A 44 -7.22 15.12 -8.97
C LEU A 44 -6.63 15.96 -10.11
N HIS A 45 -6.60 17.28 -9.94
CA HIS A 45 -5.94 18.22 -10.84
C HIS A 45 -5.59 19.50 -10.08
N TRP A 46 -4.80 20.37 -10.71
CA TRP A 46 -4.44 21.68 -10.17
C TRP A 46 -5.04 22.77 -11.03
N ASP A 47 -5.90 23.59 -10.45
CA ASP A 47 -6.44 24.77 -11.11
C ASP A 47 -5.44 25.91 -10.97
N PHE A 48 -4.79 26.27 -12.08
CA PHE A 48 -3.88 27.41 -12.18
C PHE A 48 -4.62 28.63 -12.69
N ARG A 49 -4.57 29.73 -11.92
CA ARG A 49 -5.33 30.93 -12.23
C ARG A 49 -4.45 32.16 -12.15
N LEU A 50 -4.55 33.02 -13.16
CA LEU A 50 -3.82 34.27 -13.29
C LEU A 50 -4.81 35.44 -13.30
N GLU A 51 -4.61 36.42 -12.42
CA GLU A 51 -5.42 37.64 -12.39
C GLU A 51 -5.15 38.51 -13.63
N LYS A 52 -6.14 38.65 -14.52
CA LYS A 52 -6.07 39.53 -15.68
C LYS A 52 -7.40 40.24 -15.89
N ASP A 53 -7.36 41.56 -16.05
CA ASP A 53 -8.52 42.41 -16.32
C ASP A 53 -9.70 42.18 -15.35
N GLY A 54 -9.41 42.00 -14.07
CA GLY A 54 -10.41 41.84 -13.00
C GLY A 54 -11.00 40.43 -12.85
N VAL A 55 -10.51 39.43 -13.59
CA VAL A 55 -10.92 38.01 -13.48
C VAL A 55 -9.70 37.10 -13.34
N GLY A 56 -9.92 35.88 -12.88
CA GLY A 56 -8.93 34.80 -12.86
C GLY A 56 -9.01 33.96 -14.13
N VAL A 57 -8.12 34.19 -15.08
CA VAL A 57 -7.99 33.36 -16.29
C VAL A 57 -7.39 32.03 -15.89
N SER A 58 -8.01 30.93 -16.34
CA SER A 58 -7.95 29.67 -15.59
C SER A 58 -7.68 28.45 -16.45
N TRP A 59 -6.80 27.56 -15.95
CA TRP A 59 -6.50 26.27 -16.56
C TRP A 59 -6.51 25.15 -15.51
N ALA A 60 -7.16 24.04 -15.82
CA ALA A 60 -7.03 22.80 -15.08
C ALA A 60 -5.82 22.01 -15.58
N VAL A 61 -4.87 21.69 -14.70
CA VAL A 61 -3.60 21.03 -15.02
C VAL A 61 -3.56 19.66 -14.34
N PRO A 62 -3.91 18.56 -15.04
CA PRO A 62 -4.12 17.25 -14.40
C PRO A 62 -2.88 16.63 -13.74
N LYS A 63 -1.68 16.98 -14.23
CA LYS A 63 -0.39 16.48 -13.69
C LYS A 63 0.32 17.51 -12.81
N GLY A 64 -0.38 18.56 -12.38
CA GLY A 64 0.21 19.67 -11.63
C GLY A 64 1.08 20.57 -12.50
N ILE A 65 1.64 21.62 -11.91
CA ILE A 65 2.51 22.58 -12.62
C ILE A 65 3.90 21.96 -12.79
N PRO A 66 4.50 21.95 -14.00
CA PRO A 66 5.73 21.22 -14.26
C PRO A 66 6.90 21.82 -13.46
N PRO A 67 7.61 21.01 -12.64
CA PRO A 67 8.72 21.52 -11.83
C PRO A 67 10.02 21.69 -12.64
N ASP A 68 10.09 21.12 -13.85
CA ASP A 68 11.27 21.08 -14.71
C ASP A 68 10.94 21.37 -16.18
N PRO A 69 11.89 21.92 -16.97
CA PRO A 69 11.67 22.29 -18.36
C PRO A 69 11.68 21.10 -19.34
N LYS A 70 11.98 19.87 -18.91
CA LYS A 70 12.11 18.72 -19.83
C LYS A 70 10.76 18.13 -20.21
N LYS A 71 9.69 18.45 -19.46
CA LYS A 71 8.35 17.93 -19.70
C LYS A 71 7.32 19.05 -19.70
N ASN A 72 6.40 18.98 -20.66
CA ASN A 72 5.24 19.86 -20.71
C ASN A 72 4.04 19.14 -20.10
N HIS A 73 3.21 19.86 -19.37
CA HIS A 73 1.97 19.32 -18.81
C HIS A 73 0.76 19.86 -19.59
N LEU A 74 -0.26 19.03 -19.75
CA LEU A 74 -1.54 19.46 -20.33
C LEU A 74 -2.18 20.50 -19.40
N ALA A 75 -2.63 21.62 -19.96
CA ALA A 75 -3.40 22.65 -19.29
C ALA A 75 -4.72 22.80 -20.04
N VAL A 76 -5.83 22.43 -19.43
CA VAL A 76 -7.15 22.56 -20.05
C VAL A 76 -7.72 23.92 -19.68
N HIS A 77 -7.88 24.82 -20.65
CA HIS A 77 -8.49 26.12 -20.40
C HIS A 77 -9.96 25.95 -19.98
N VAL A 78 -10.32 26.53 -18.84
CA VAL A 78 -11.68 26.50 -18.27
C VAL A 78 -12.25 27.91 -18.22
N GLU A 79 -13.49 28.07 -17.78
CA GLU A 79 -14.09 29.40 -17.63
C GLU A 79 -13.29 30.31 -16.68
N ASP A 80 -13.36 31.62 -16.89
CA ASP A 80 -12.76 32.61 -15.99
C ASP A 80 -13.47 32.62 -14.64
N HIS A 81 -12.72 32.83 -13.56
CA HIS A 81 -13.24 32.81 -12.19
C HIS A 81 -13.22 34.21 -11.56
N PRO A 82 -14.13 34.54 -10.62
CA PRO A 82 -14.04 35.78 -9.86
C PRO A 82 -12.76 35.81 -9.02
N LEU A 83 -12.17 36.99 -8.81
CA LEU A 83 -10.93 37.13 -8.03
C LEU A 83 -11.09 36.77 -6.54
N GLU A 84 -12.33 36.79 -6.02
CA GLU A 84 -12.65 36.27 -4.68
C GLU A 84 -12.36 34.75 -4.58
N TYR A 85 -12.47 34.02 -5.71
CA TYR A 85 -12.20 32.59 -5.78
C TYR A 85 -10.75 32.24 -5.47
N PHE A 86 -9.82 33.18 -5.61
CA PHE A 86 -8.40 32.94 -5.28
C PHE A 86 -8.21 32.61 -3.80
N LYS A 87 -9.14 33.04 -2.94
CA LYS A 87 -9.11 32.77 -1.50
C LYS A 87 -9.96 31.54 -1.12
N PHE A 88 -10.61 30.90 -2.09
CA PHE A 88 -11.49 29.77 -1.80
C PHE A 88 -10.66 28.51 -1.52
N ALA A 89 -10.90 27.94 -0.34
CA ALA A 89 -10.54 26.58 0.04
C ALA A 89 -11.71 26.00 0.84
N GLY A 90 -12.14 24.79 0.49
CA GLY A 90 -13.35 24.21 1.05
C GLY A 90 -13.86 23.00 0.28
N GLU A 91 -15.02 22.50 0.64
CA GLU A 91 -15.68 21.38 -0.05
C GLU A 91 -16.82 21.91 -0.93
N ILE A 92 -16.76 21.61 -2.23
CA ILE A 92 -17.85 21.84 -3.18
C ILE A 92 -18.76 20.61 -3.14
N PRO A 93 -20.08 20.77 -2.86
CA PRO A 93 -20.98 19.64 -2.67
C PRO A 93 -21.03 18.67 -3.85
N LYS A 94 -21.22 17.38 -3.55
CA LYS A 94 -21.39 16.35 -4.56
C LYS A 94 -22.59 16.64 -5.46
N GLY A 95 -22.38 16.56 -6.77
CA GLY A 95 -23.41 16.81 -7.79
C GLY A 95 -23.36 18.22 -8.37
N GLU A 96 -22.68 19.15 -7.71
CA GLU A 96 -22.34 20.45 -8.28
C GLU A 96 -21.22 20.33 -9.31
N TYR A 97 -21.13 21.33 -10.20
CA TYR A 97 -20.03 21.44 -11.14
C TYR A 97 -18.72 21.62 -10.37
N GLY A 98 -17.72 20.77 -10.63
CA GLY A 98 -16.49 20.78 -9.84
C GLY A 98 -16.66 20.24 -8.41
N GLY A 99 -17.69 19.45 -8.09
CA GLY A 99 -17.83 18.85 -6.76
C GLY A 99 -16.59 18.09 -6.29
N GLY A 100 -16.12 18.41 -5.08
CA GLY A 100 -14.86 17.91 -4.51
C GLY A 100 -14.24 18.87 -3.51
N GLN A 101 -13.17 18.43 -2.84
CA GLN A 101 -12.39 19.29 -1.94
C GLN A 101 -11.41 20.15 -2.74
N VAL A 102 -11.30 21.43 -2.38
CA VAL A 102 -10.38 22.41 -2.95
C VAL A 102 -9.45 22.93 -1.87
N LEU A 103 -8.14 22.87 -2.11
CA LEU A 103 -7.10 23.37 -1.22
C LEU A 103 -6.24 24.40 -1.96
N ILE A 104 -5.78 25.46 -1.29
CA ILE A 104 -4.78 26.37 -1.86
C ILE A 104 -3.42 25.67 -1.78
N TRP A 105 -2.87 25.32 -2.94
CA TRP A 105 -1.58 24.64 -3.05
C TRP A 105 -0.42 25.64 -3.09
N ASP A 106 -0.59 26.74 -3.84
CA ASP A 106 0.32 27.88 -3.81
C ASP A 106 -0.42 29.17 -4.20
N GLU A 107 0.12 30.31 -3.79
CA GLU A 107 -0.41 31.63 -4.11
C GLU A 107 0.73 32.66 -4.12
N GLY A 108 0.58 33.72 -4.91
CA GLY A 108 1.59 34.76 -5.01
C GLY A 108 1.24 35.84 -6.02
N THR A 109 2.28 36.55 -6.48
CA THR A 109 2.19 37.54 -7.56
C THR A 109 2.95 37.05 -8.78
N TYR A 110 2.73 37.68 -9.92
CA TYR A 110 3.50 37.38 -11.12
C TYR A 110 3.80 38.64 -11.93
N ASP A 111 4.85 38.59 -12.73
CA ASP A 111 5.13 39.60 -13.76
C ASP A 111 4.69 39.11 -15.13
N PRO A 112 3.83 39.84 -15.85
CA PRO A 112 3.44 39.46 -17.21
C PRO A 112 4.59 39.72 -18.18
N ILE A 113 5.02 38.68 -18.90
CA ILE A 113 6.04 38.81 -19.96
C ILE A 113 5.39 38.91 -21.34
N LYS A 114 4.41 38.04 -21.61
CA LYS A 114 3.63 38.05 -22.87
C LYS A 114 2.22 37.55 -22.62
N TRP A 115 1.24 38.19 -23.26
CA TRP A 115 -0.15 37.77 -23.17
C TRP A 115 -0.84 37.89 -24.53
N SER A 116 -1.31 36.77 -25.05
CA SER A 116 -2.05 36.66 -26.31
C SER A 116 -3.05 35.51 -26.25
N ASP A 117 -3.95 35.43 -27.22
CA ASP A 117 -4.99 34.39 -27.27
C ASP A 117 -4.44 32.96 -27.41
N ARG A 118 -3.17 32.81 -27.80
CA ARG A 118 -2.52 31.51 -28.04
C ARG A 118 -1.33 31.23 -27.13
N GLU A 119 -0.88 32.22 -26.38
CA GLU A 119 0.33 32.13 -25.56
C GLU A 119 0.29 33.14 -24.41
N VAL A 120 0.54 32.66 -23.20
CA VAL A 120 0.64 33.44 -21.96
C VAL A 120 1.95 33.08 -21.28
N MET A 121 2.84 34.06 -21.11
CA MET A 121 4.14 33.90 -20.47
C MET A 121 4.23 34.82 -19.26
N VAL A 122 4.62 34.26 -18.13
CA VAL A 122 4.65 34.93 -16.82
C VAL A 122 5.89 34.53 -16.04
N ASP A 123 6.39 35.42 -15.19
CA ASP A 123 7.35 35.11 -14.13
C ASP A 123 6.62 35.01 -12.80
N LEU A 124 6.60 33.83 -12.17
CA LEU A 124 5.83 33.56 -10.96
C LEU A 124 6.65 33.84 -9.70
N HIS A 125 6.03 34.46 -8.70
CA HIS A 125 6.60 34.77 -7.38
C HIS A 125 5.72 34.19 -6.27
N GLY A 126 5.71 32.86 -6.15
CA GLY A 126 4.99 32.11 -5.12
C GLY A 126 5.89 31.55 -4.03
N LYS A 127 5.28 30.82 -3.08
CA LYS A 127 6.03 30.07 -2.07
C LYS A 127 6.58 28.78 -2.64
N ARG A 128 5.82 28.11 -3.51
CA ARG A 128 6.22 26.84 -4.15
C ARG A 128 6.66 27.04 -5.59
N LEU A 129 5.94 27.84 -6.37
CA LEU A 129 6.24 28.11 -7.76
C LEU A 129 6.98 29.43 -7.91
N GLN A 130 8.21 29.33 -8.40
CA GLN A 130 9.02 30.48 -8.74
C GLN A 130 9.59 30.34 -10.15
N GLY A 131 9.74 31.46 -10.85
CA GLY A 131 10.37 31.55 -12.17
C GLY A 131 9.39 31.54 -13.34
N ARG A 132 9.94 31.47 -14.54
CA ARG A 132 9.21 31.71 -15.79
C ARG A 132 8.49 30.48 -16.31
N TYR A 133 7.22 30.68 -16.66
CA TYR A 133 6.35 29.68 -17.27
C TYR A 133 5.68 30.23 -18.52
N VAL A 134 5.40 29.33 -19.45
CA VAL A 134 4.61 29.62 -20.64
C VAL A 134 3.46 28.62 -20.76
N LEU A 135 2.25 29.15 -20.91
CA LEU A 135 1.06 28.46 -21.36
C LEU A 135 0.93 28.73 -22.86
N PHE A 136 0.82 27.69 -23.68
CA PHE A 136 0.67 27.85 -25.12
C PHE A 136 -0.30 26.84 -25.71
N GLN A 137 -1.07 27.28 -26.72
CA GLN A 137 -1.96 26.39 -27.46
C GLN A 137 -1.16 25.48 -28.38
N THR A 138 -1.58 24.22 -28.44
CA THR A 138 -1.08 23.27 -29.43
C THR A 138 -2.06 23.14 -30.59
N ARG A 139 -2.76 22.00 -30.71
CA ARG A 139 -3.79 21.79 -31.74
C ARG A 139 -5.18 22.01 -31.13
N GLY A 140 -6.04 22.74 -31.83
CA GLY A 140 -7.41 23.00 -31.39
C GLY A 140 -7.46 23.84 -30.12
N LYS A 141 -8.17 23.37 -29.10
CA LYS A 141 -8.39 24.07 -27.81
C LYS A 141 -7.42 23.61 -26.70
N ASP A 142 -6.50 22.70 -27.00
CA ASP A 142 -5.60 22.12 -26.00
C ASP A 142 -4.44 23.08 -25.71
N TRP A 143 -4.27 23.44 -24.43
CA TRP A 143 -3.11 24.19 -23.97
C TRP A 143 -2.11 23.26 -23.28
N MET A 144 -0.85 23.67 -23.31
CA MET A 144 0.23 23.06 -22.54
C MET A 144 0.85 24.13 -21.65
N ILE A 145 1.35 23.74 -20.49
CA ILE A 145 2.21 24.57 -19.64
C ILE A 145 3.64 24.01 -19.67
N HIS A 146 4.60 24.90 -19.73
CA HIS A 146 6.03 24.61 -19.76
C HIS A 146 6.77 25.57 -18.83
N ARG A 147 7.69 25.02 -18.03
CA ARG A 147 8.65 25.83 -17.27
C ARG A 147 9.78 26.22 -18.21
N MET A 148 10.09 27.51 -18.32
CA MET A 148 11.19 27.99 -19.18
C MET A 148 12.54 28.02 -18.47
N ASP A 149 12.52 28.30 -17.17
CA ASP A 149 13.73 28.36 -16.37
C ASP A 149 14.29 26.96 -16.07
N PRO A 150 15.58 26.87 -15.69
CA PRO A 150 16.12 25.64 -15.11
C PRO A 150 15.23 25.10 -13.97
N PRO A 151 15.29 23.79 -13.69
CA PRO A 151 14.55 23.19 -12.60
C PRO A 151 14.73 24.00 -11.31
N GLN A 152 13.64 24.30 -10.62
CA GLN A 152 13.71 24.98 -9.31
C GLN A 152 14.50 24.15 -8.30
N ASP A 153 14.48 22.84 -8.49
CA ASP A 153 15.30 21.87 -7.78
C ASP A 153 16.20 21.11 -8.77
N PRO A 154 17.47 21.54 -8.92
CA PRO A 154 18.42 20.88 -9.81
C PRO A 154 18.76 19.44 -9.41
N GLY A 155 18.55 19.06 -8.14
CA GLY A 155 18.80 17.71 -7.63
C GLY A 155 17.70 16.71 -7.96
N ARG A 156 16.53 17.18 -8.39
CA ARG A 156 15.37 16.36 -8.74
C ARG A 156 15.71 15.36 -9.84
N LYS A 157 15.41 14.08 -9.59
CA LYS A 157 15.56 12.98 -10.54
C LYS A 157 14.18 12.42 -10.94
N PRO A 158 14.06 11.71 -12.07
CA PRO A 158 12.81 11.03 -12.41
C PRO A 158 12.55 9.85 -11.47
N MET A 159 11.28 9.63 -11.11
CA MET A 159 10.89 8.50 -10.27
C MET A 159 11.25 7.15 -10.93
N PRO A 160 11.92 6.23 -10.19
CA PRO A 160 12.14 4.86 -10.65
C PRO A 160 10.83 4.15 -11.02
N GLN A 161 10.86 3.33 -12.06
CA GLN A 161 9.67 2.58 -12.49
C GLN A 161 9.48 1.26 -11.73
N LYS A 162 10.56 0.72 -11.15
CA LYS A 162 10.59 -0.52 -10.38
C LYS A 162 11.56 -0.38 -9.21
N VAL A 163 11.22 -1.00 -8.09
CA VAL A 163 12.09 -1.13 -6.92
C VAL A 163 11.99 -2.57 -6.43
N GLU A 164 13.13 -3.22 -6.20
CA GLU A 164 13.15 -4.53 -5.54
C GLU A 164 13.05 -4.35 -4.02
N PRO A 165 12.10 -5.01 -3.33
CA PRO A 165 11.96 -4.82 -1.90
C PRO A 165 13.17 -5.36 -1.12
N MET A 166 13.64 -4.61 -0.11
CA MET A 166 14.65 -5.06 0.84
C MET A 166 14.15 -6.23 1.68
N LEU A 167 14.99 -7.23 1.92
CA LEU A 167 14.60 -8.49 2.57
C LEU A 167 15.12 -8.60 4.00
N ALA A 168 14.36 -9.29 4.85
CA ALA A 168 14.74 -9.55 6.22
C ALA A 168 15.36 -10.95 6.42
N LYS A 169 16.35 -11.03 7.31
CA LYS A 169 16.93 -12.29 7.80
C LYS A 169 16.05 -12.85 8.92
N LEU A 170 15.73 -14.15 8.88
CA LEU A 170 15.08 -14.82 10.01
C LEU A 170 16.11 -15.03 11.12
N VAL A 171 15.76 -14.65 12.35
CA VAL A 171 16.57 -14.86 13.55
C VAL A 171 15.69 -15.31 14.72
N ASP A 172 16.26 -16.08 15.63
CA ASP A 172 15.53 -16.64 16.77
C ASP A 172 15.49 -15.70 17.97
N LYS A 173 16.50 -14.82 18.09
CA LYS A 173 16.66 -13.88 19.20
C LYS A 173 16.55 -12.45 18.70
N LEU A 174 16.05 -11.58 19.56
CA LEU A 174 16.07 -10.15 19.31
C LEU A 174 17.52 -9.66 19.18
N PRO A 175 17.81 -8.75 18.24
CA PRO A 175 19.15 -8.23 18.06
C PRO A 175 19.58 -7.33 19.22
N THR A 176 20.90 -7.23 19.41
CA THR A 176 21.52 -6.42 20.48
C THR A 176 22.61 -5.50 19.89
N PRO A 177 22.89 -4.33 20.49
CA PRO A 177 22.15 -3.73 21.61
C PRO A 177 20.75 -3.28 21.15
N ASP A 178 19.76 -3.36 22.04
CA ASP A 178 18.34 -3.19 21.70
C ASP A 178 18.01 -1.79 21.15
N ASP A 179 18.64 -0.76 21.70
CA ASP A 179 18.48 0.66 21.32
C ASP A 179 19.02 1.02 19.92
N ALA A 180 19.83 0.15 19.31
CA ALA A 180 20.28 0.31 17.93
C ALA A 180 19.22 -0.08 16.88
N TRP A 181 18.05 -0.57 17.31
CA TRP A 181 17.02 -1.13 16.44
C TRP A 181 15.67 -0.47 16.63
N GLY A 182 14.95 -0.32 15.52
CA GLY A 182 13.52 -0.01 15.49
C GLY A 182 12.71 -1.29 15.35
N PHE A 183 11.71 -1.48 16.19
CA PHE A 183 10.83 -2.64 16.21
C PHE A 183 9.44 -2.28 15.70
N GLU A 184 8.94 -3.08 14.77
CA GLU A 184 7.59 -2.98 14.22
C GLU A 184 6.89 -4.33 14.37
N PHE A 185 5.56 -4.35 14.39
CA PHE A 185 4.85 -5.62 14.23
C PHE A 185 5.09 -6.20 12.85
N LYS A 186 5.26 -7.52 12.80
CA LYS A 186 5.31 -8.25 11.54
C LYS A 186 3.88 -8.49 11.07
N TRP A 187 3.48 -7.73 10.06
CA TRP A 187 2.22 -7.90 9.34
C TRP A 187 2.27 -9.16 8.46
N ASP A 188 1.19 -9.95 8.44
CA ASP A 188 1.03 -11.15 7.61
C ASP A 188 0.09 -10.80 6.45
N GLY A 189 0.61 -10.80 5.23
CA GLY A 189 -0.08 -10.27 4.07
C GLY A 189 0.68 -10.40 2.76
N ILE A 190 0.48 -9.44 1.86
CA ILE A 190 1.15 -9.36 0.57
C ILE A 190 1.95 -8.07 0.51
N ARG A 191 3.27 -8.20 0.46
CA ARG A 191 4.16 -7.07 0.26
C ARG A 191 3.90 -6.35 -1.06
N ALA A 192 3.74 -5.03 -0.97
CA ALA A 192 3.53 -4.16 -2.11
C ALA A 192 4.42 -2.92 -2.02
N ILE A 193 4.97 -2.51 -3.15
CA ILE A 193 5.59 -1.19 -3.33
C ILE A 193 4.56 -0.30 -4.02
N ALA A 194 4.21 0.81 -3.39
CA ALA A 194 3.30 1.80 -3.95
C ALA A 194 4.09 2.97 -4.53
N PHE A 195 3.92 3.21 -5.84
CA PHE A 195 4.40 4.40 -6.54
C PHE A 195 3.22 5.35 -6.65
N VAL A 196 3.37 6.58 -6.15
CA VAL A 196 2.33 7.59 -6.19
C VAL A 196 2.87 8.83 -6.89
N GLU A 197 2.26 9.21 -8.01
CA GLU A 197 2.62 10.37 -8.82
C GLU A 197 1.33 10.99 -9.37
N GLY A 198 1.16 12.31 -9.22
CA GLY A 198 -0.04 13.01 -9.68
C GLY A 198 -1.34 12.46 -9.07
N GLY A 199 -1.27 12.00 -7.81
CA GLY A 199 -2.37 11.37 -7.09
C GLY A 199 -2.84 10.01 -7.63
N ILE A 200 -2.06 9.38 -8.51
CA ILE A 200 -2.34 8.04 -9.06
C ILE A 200 -1.45 7.04 -8.34
N VAL A 201 -2.06 6.00 -7.77
CA VAL A 201 -1.33 4.89 -7.15
C VAL A 201 -1.08 3.78 -8.16
N ARG A 202 0.16 3.31 -8.24
CA ARG A 202 0.54 2.05 -8.89
C ARG A 202 1.18 1.12 -7.87
N LEU A 203 0.67 -0.09 -7.77
CA LEU A 203 1.17 -1.12 -6.85
C LEU A 203 2.00 -2.16 -7.59
N GLN A 204 3.15 -2.48 -7.03
CA GLN A 204 4.05 -3.52 -7.49
C GLN A 204 4.19 -4.61 -6.42
N SER A 205 4.03 -5.87 -6.80
CA SER A 205 4.24 -7.00 -5.89
C SER A 205 5.73 -7.21 -5.58
N ARG A 206 6.01 -8.06 -4.59
CA ARG A 206 7.37 -8.54 -4.29
C ARG A 206 8.17 -9.03 -5.50
N THR A 207 7.53 -9.67 -6.50
CA THR A 207 8.20 -10.21 -7.70
C THR A 207 8.27 -9.20 -8.84
N GLY A 208 7.67 -8.02 -8.68
CA GLY A 208 7.67 -6.94 -9.66
C GLY A 208 6.39 -6.84 -10.51
N GLU A 209 5.40 -7.72 -10.29
CA GLU A 209 4.10 -7.71 -10.99
C GLU A 209 3.32 -6.43 -10.66
N ASN A 210 2.63 -5.85 -11.66
CA ASN A 210 1.67 -4.78 -11.40
C ASN A 210 0.37 -5.36 -10.83
N ILE A 211 0.10 -5.07 -9.55
CA ILE A 211 -1.08 -5.56 -8.81
C ILE A 211 -2.10 -4.45 -8.53
N THR A 212 -1.97 -3.30 -9.21
CA THR A 212 -2.78 -2.10 -8.96
C THR A 212 -4.29 -2.36 -9.06
N ALA A 213 -4.73 -3.06 -10.10
CA ALA A 213 -6.15 -3.32 -10.33
C ALA A 213 -6.77 -4.25 -9.28
N ARG A 214 -5.96 -5.08 -8.60
CA ARG A 214 -6.41 -6.07 -7.63
C ARG A 214 -6.83 -5.46 -6.28
N TYR A 215 -6.33 -4.25 -5.98
CA TYR A 215 -6.55 -3.54 -4.72
C TYR A 215 -7.01 -2.09 -4.93
N PRO A 216 -8.21 -1.89 -5.53
CA PRO A 216 -8.75 -0.56 -5.79
C PRO A 216 -8.99 0.27 -4.52
N GLU A 217 -9.13 -0.35 -3.35
CA GLU A 217 -9.31 0.31 -2.06
C GLU A 217 -8.16 1.26 -1.72
N VAL A 218 -6.95 0.93 -2.19
CA VAL A 218 -5.72 1.68 -1.91
C VAL A 218 -5.58 2.92 -2.82
N HIS A 219 -6.34 3.00 -3.92
CA HIS A 219 -6.17 4.07 -4.92
C HIS A 219 -6.46 5.46 -4.36
N SER A 220 -7.39 5.58 -3.40
CA SER A 220 -7.71 6.85 -2.75
C SER A 220 -6.58 7.41 -1.89
N MET A 221 -5.60 6.58 -1.51
CA MET A 221 -4.35 7.05 -0.89
C MET A 221 -3.61 8.05 -1.79
N GLY A 222 -3.69 7.88 -3.12
CA GLY A 222 -3.07 8.81 -4.06
C GLY A 222 -3.66 10.21 -3.94
N ARG A 223 -4.97 10.33 -3.72
CA ARG A 223 -5.61 11.62 -3.44
C ARG A 223 -5.08 12.20 -2.12
N ALA A 224 -5.04 11.41 -1.06
CA ALA A 224 -4.53 11.88 0.24
C ALA A 224 -3.07 12.40 0.17
N LEU A 225 -2.28 11.89 -0.77
CA LEU A 225 -0.91 12.35 -1.03
C LEU A 225 -0.84 13.58 -1.94
N GLY A 226 -1.92 13.96 -2.63
CA GLY A 226 -1.98 15.15 -3.45
C GLY A 226 -0.90 15.19 -4.53
N SER A 227 -0.11 16.27 -4.54
CA SER A 227 1.00 16.45 -5.49
C SER A 227 2.27 15.69 -5.12
N ASN A 228 2.35 15.08 -3.94
CA ASN A 228 3.57 14.44 -3.49
C ASN A 228 3.89 13.23 -4.38
N GLU A 229 5.13 13.17 -4.85
CA GLU A 229 5.65 12.02 -5.57
C GLU A 229 6.38 11.10 -4.62
N VAL A 230 5.81 9.93 -4.30
CA VAL A 230 6.41 9.02 -3.30
C VAL A 230 6.52 7.59 -3.79
N ILE A 231 7.54 6.88 -3.29
CA ILE A 231 7.60 5.43 -3.35
C ILE A 231 7.59 4.88 -1.92
N LEU A 232 6.55 4.11 -1.61
CA LEU A 232 6.26 3.57 -0.28
C LEU A 232 6.45 2.04 -0.29
N ASP A 233 7.03 1.49 0.78
CA ASP A 233 7.08 0.05 1.03
C ASP A 233 6.10 -0.32 2.13
N GLY A 234 5.33 -1.38 1.92
CA GLY A 234 4.29 -1.77 2.85
C GLY A 234 3.76 -3.18 2.64
N GLU A 235 2.83 -3.56 3.50
CA GLU A 235 2.14 -4.85 3.46
C GLU A 235 0.64 -4.64 3.27
N ILE A 236 0.04 -5.23 2.25
CA ILE A 236 -1.43 -5.28 2.13
C ILE A 236 -1.90 -6.45 2.99
N VAL A 237 -2.80 -6.19 3.95
CA VAL A 237 -3.34 -7.20 4.86
C VAL A 237 -4.86 -7.27 4.76
N ALA A 238 -5.42 -8.45 4.99
CA ALA A 238 -6.83 -8.65 5.31
C ALA A 238 -6.95 -9.05 6.78
N LEU A 239 -8.04 -8.66 7.43
CA LEU A 239 -8.26 -8.94 8.86
C LEU A 239 -9.26 -10.10 9.01
N ASP A 240 -9.03 -10.94 10.02
CA ASP A 240 -9.99 -11.94 10.47
C ASP A 240 -11.14 -11.30 11.29
N GLU A 241 -12.11 -12.12 11.71
CA GLU A 241 -13.26 -11.69 12.54
C GLU A 241 -12.86 -11.03 13.87
N LYS A 242 -11.61 -11.23 14.33
CA LYS A 242 -11.06 -10.64 15.55
C LYS A 242 -10.20 -9.40 15.27
N GLY A 243 -10.18 -8.92 14.02
CA GLY A 243 -9.41 -7.75 13.60
C GLY A 243 -7.91 -8.02 13.44
N ARG A 244 -7.47 -9.28 13.33
CA ARG A 244 -6.05 -9.64 13.21
C ARG A 244 -5.68 -9.90 11.74
N PRO A 245 -4.49 -9.48 11.28
CA PRO A 245 -4.00 -9.85 9.96
C PRO A 245 -4.02 -11.37 9.75
N SER A 246 -4.63 -11.80 8.65
CA SER A 246 -4.76 -13.20 8.29
C SER A 246 -4.35 -13.44 6.84
N PHE A 247 -3.32 -14.27 6.66
CA PHE A 247 -2.89 -14.68 5.32
C PHE A 247 -3.98 -15.50 4.61
N GLU A 248 -4.70 -16.36 5.34
CA GLU A 248 -5.80 -17.16 4.80
C GLU A 248 -6.90 -16.27 4.19
N GLU A 249 -7.23 -15.16 4.87
CA GLU A 249 -8.23 -14.23 4.36
C GLU A 249 -7.76 -13.57 3.07
N ILE A 250 -6.53 -13.04 3.04
CA ILE A 250 -6.04 -12.33 1.86
C ILE A 250 -5.74 -13.26 0.67
N GLN A 251 -5.54 -14.57 0.89
CA GLN A 251 -5.43 -15.54 -0.20
C GLN A 251 -6.65 -15.51 -1.13
N GLN A 252 -7.84 -15.21 -0.62
CA GLN A 252 -9.06 -15.06 -1.43
C GLN A 252 -9.00 -13.89 -2.42
N ARG A 253 -8.08 -12.93 -2.21
CA ARG A 253 -7.83 -11.78 -3.08
C ARG A 253 -6.73 -12.06 -4.11
N MET A 254 -5.88 -13.05 -3.86
CA MET A 254 -4.74 -13.37 -4.72
C MET A 254 -5.19 -13.90 -6.08
N GLY A 255 -4.47 -13.51 -7.13
CA GLY A 255 -4.71 -14.03 -8.49
C GLY A 255 -5.98 -13.51 -9.19
N LEU A 256 -6.82 -12.73 -8.52
CA LEU A 256 -7.99 -12.13 -9.16
C LEU A 256 -7.57 -11.15 -10.26
N THR A 257 -8.24 -11.26 -11.42
CA THR A 257 -8.02 -10.42 -12.61
C THR A 257 -9.32 -9.81 -13.14
N ALA A 258 -10.48 -10.45 -12.93
CA ALA A 258 -11.78 -9.95 -13.36
C ALA A 258 -12.29 -8.83 -12.44
N GLU A 259 -12.60 -7.67 -13.02
CA GLU A 259 -13.01 -6.47 -12.25
C GLU A 259 -14.27 -6.70 -11.41
N SER A 260 -15.26 -7.44 -11.93
CA SER A 260 -16.49 -7.77 -11.20
C SER A 260 -16.22 -8.60 -9.96
N GLU A 261 -15.32 -9.59 -10.06
CA GLU A 261 -14.94 -10.43 -8.93
C GLU A 261 -14.11 -9.66 -7.90
N ILE A 262 -13.19 -8.80 -8.36
CA ILE A 262 -12.42 -7.90 -7.50
C ILE A 262 -13.36 -7.00 -6.69
N ARG A 263 -14.33 -6.34 -7.35
CA ARG A 263 -15.31 -5.47 -6.68
C ARG A 263 -16.20 -6.21 -5.69
N ARG A 264 -16.56 -7.47 -5.98
CA ARG A 264 -17.31 -8.33 -5.04
C ARG A 264 -16.44 -8.67 -3.83
N LYS A 265 -15.24 -9.22 -4.06
CA LYS A 265 -14.33 -9.64 -2.99
C LYS A 265 -13.76 -8.49 -2.17
N MET A 266 -13.73 -7.28 -2.70
CA MET A 266 -13.45 -6.05 -1.93
C MET A 266 -14.43 -5.84 -0.77
N LYS A 267 -15.70 -6.24 -0.93
CA LYS A 267 -16.71 -6.13 0.14
C LYS A 267 -16.59 -7.27 1.15
N ASP A 268 -16.33 -8.47 0.66
CA ASP A 268 -16.25 -9.68 1.50
C ASP A 268 -14.95 -9.74 2.30
N VAL A 269 -13.84 -9.30 1.70
CA VAL A 269 -12.49 -9.37 2.25
C VAL A 269 -11.83 -8.00 2.04
N PRO A 270 -12.19 -6.98 2.85
CA PRO A 270 -11.56 -5.67 2.77
C PRO A 270 -10.08 -5.76 3.15
N VAL A 271 -9.26 -4.89 2.56
CA VAL A 271 -7.82 -4.85 2.82
C VAL A 271 -7.36 -3.50 3.34
N THR A 272 -6.23 -3.50 4.04
CA THR A 272 -5.54 -2.29 4.50
C THR A 272 -4.07 -2.36 4.10
N TYR A 273 -3.53 -1.28 3.55
CA TYR A 273 -2.11 -1.14 3.24
C TYR A 273 -1.33 -0.56 4.43
N MET A 274 -0.49 -1.40 5.04
CA MET A 274 0.36 -1.07 6.19
C MET A 274 1.70 -0.54 5.71
N VAL A 275 1.86 0.79 5.70
CA VAL A 275 3.06 1.45 5.16
C VAL A 275 4.16 1.55 6.22
N PHE A 276 5.35 1.04 5.90
CA PHE A 276 6.46 0.96 6.88
C PHE A 276 7.79 1.54 6.40
N ASP A 277 7.91 1.97 5.13
CA ASP A 277 9.10 2.69 4.66
C ASP A 277 8.77 3.69 3.53
N LEU A 278 9.60 4.72 3.38
CA LEU A 278 9.52 5.75 2.34
C LEU A 278 10.87 5.82 1.64
N MET A 279 10.91 5.42 0.37
CA MET A 279 12.15 5.26 -0.39
C MET A 279 12.43 6.42 -1.35
N TRP A 280 11.41 7.21 -1.66
CA TRP A 280 11.49 8.31 -2.61
C TRP A 280 10.48 9.39 -2.24
N GLN A 281 10.87 10.65 -2.38
CA GLN A 281 9.98 11.79 -2.20
C GLN A 281 10.39 12.93 -3.13
N ASP A 282 9.44 13.41 -3.94
CA ASP A 282 9.54 14.64 -4.75
C ASP A 282 10.84 14.74 -5.57
N GLY A 283 11.21 13.63 -6.19
CA GLY A 283 12.37 13.51 -7.07
C GLY A 283 13.68 13.16 -6.38
N HIS A 284 13.65 12.91 -5.07
CA HIS A 284 14.83 12.52 -4.29
C HIS A 284 14.71 11.10 -3.78
N SER A 285 15.78 10.33 -3.91
CA SER A 285 15.90 9.04 -3.26
C SER A 285 16.19 9.23 -1.78
N LEU A 286 15.41 8.56 -0.94
CA LEU A 286 15.67 8.45 0.49
C LEU A 286 16.37 7.12 0.85
N MET A 287 16.61 6.23 -0.12
CA MET A 287 17.18 4.91 0.14
C MET A 287 18.57 4.95 0.80
N GLU A 288 19.36 5.99 0.53
CA GLU A 288 20.68 6.19 1.15
C GLU A 288 20.61 6.80 2.56
N GLN A 289 19.43 7.29 2.97
CA GLN A 289 19.22 7.85 4.30
C GLN A 289 19.06 6.74 5.35
N PRO A 290 19.47 6.99 6.60
CA PRO A 290 19.19 6.10 7.72
C PRO A 290 17.69 5.80 7.87
N TYR A 291 17.35 4.59 8.33
CA TYR A 291 15.98 4.16 8.53
C TYR A 291 15.18 5.12 9.40
N ILE A 292 15.79 5.68 10.46
CA ILE A 292 15.13 6.66 11.33
C ILE A 292 14.69 7.93 10.58
N GLU A 293 15.50 8.43 9.64
CA GLU A 293 15.15 9.60 8.84
C GLU A 293 14.05 9.28 7.83
N ARG A 294 14.09 8.09 7.22
CA ARG A 294 13.01 7.63 6.33
C ARG A 294 11.68 7.49 7.08
N ARG A 295 11.70 6.99 8.31
CA ARG A 295 10.50 6.89 9.16
C ARG A 295 9.97 8.25 9.58
N LYS A 296 10.84 9.19 9.92
CA LYS A 296 10.45 10.58 10.20
C LYS A 296 9.79 11.25 9.00
N ALA A 297 10.37 11.10 7.81
CA ALA A 297 9.77 11.61 6.57
C ALA A 297 8.42 10.93 6.26
N LEU A 298 8.33 9.61 6.43
CA LEU A 298 7.08 8.87 6.26
C LEU A 298 5.98 9.35 7.23
N ALA A 299 6.32 9.62 8.50
CA ALA A 299 5.36 10.12 9.48
C ALA A 299 4.82 11.51 9.12
N GLN A 300 5.61 12.36 8.46
CA GLN A 300 5.18 13.70 8.01
C GLN A 300 4.12 13.64 6.90
N LEU A 301 4.04 12.54 6.15
CA LEU A 301 2.98 12.33 5.15
C LEU A 301 1.60 12.10 5.79
N LYS A 302 1.54 11.83 7.11
CA LYS A 302 0.29 11.66 7.88
C LYS A 302 -0.69 10.68 7.23
N LEU A 303 -0.15 9.57 6.69
CA LEU A 303 -0.93 8.56 6.00
C LEU A 303 -1.81 7.77 6.98
N ALA A 304 -3.07 8.17 7.06
CA ALA A 304 -4.13 7.45 7.76
C ALA A 304 -5.43 7.60 6.96
N GLY A 305 -6.01 6.46 6.54
CA GLY A 305 -7.26 6.43 5.80
C GLY A 305 -7.97 5.10 5.98
N ALA A 306 -9.11 4.94 5.30
CA ALA A 306 -9.98 3.76 5.48
C ALA A 306 -9.30 2.43 5.10
N SER A 307 -8.35 2.47 4.15
CA SER A 307 -7.69 1.28 3.60
C SER A 307 -6.17 1.41 3.55
N TRP A 308 -5.59 2.34 4.30
CA TRP A 308 -4.14 2.48 4.48
C TRP A 308 -3.83 3.14 5.82
N GLN A 309 -2.67 2.81 6.38
CA GLN A 309 -2.15 3.49 7.56
C GLN A 309 -0.63 3.37 7.61
N THR A 310 0.00 4.24 8.39
CA THR A 310 1.41 4.11 8.80
C THR A 310 1.47 3.62 10.25
N PRO A 311 1.67 2.31 10.49
CA PRO A 311 1.88 1.81 11.85
C PRO A 311 3.11 2.47 12.50
N PRO A 312 3.12 2.64 13.83
CA PRO A 312 4.27 3.15 14.55
C PRO A 312 5.43 2.15 14.53
N TYR A 313 6.62 2.64 14.92
CA TYR A 313 7.76 1.80 15.26
C TYR A 313 8.34 2.28 16.59
N GLU A 314 8.93 1.35 17.33
CA GLU A 314 9.53 1.63 18.65
C GLU A 314 11.05 1.51 18.56
N ALA A 315 11.77 2.55 18.94
CA ALA A 315 13.24 2.49 19.06
C ALA A 315 13.59 1.79 20.38
N GLY A 316 14.31 0.67 20.30
CA GLY A 316 14.44 -0.25 21.44
C GLY A 316 13.11 -0.86 21.88
N GLY A 317 13.08 -1.42 23.08
CA GLY A 317 11.90 -2.08 23.64
C GLY A 317 11.53 -3.37 22.91
N GLY A 318 12.49 -4.05 22.27
CA GLY A 318 12.21 -5.20 21.40
C GLY A 318 11.47 -6.32 22.12
N GLN A 319 11.79 -6.58 23.39
CA GLN A 319 11.12 -7.61 24.18
C GLN A 319 9.66 -7.26 24.46
N ALA A 320 9.36 -6.01 24.81
CA ALA A 320 7.99 -5.56 25.06
C ALA A 320 7.14 -5.65 23.78
N MET A 321 7.70 -5.24 22.64
CA MET A 321 7.06 -5.37 21.32
C MET A 321 6.85 -6.84 20.95
N LYS A 322 7.82 -7.70 21.23
CA LYS A 322 7.72 -9.14 20.99
C LYS A 322 6.58 -9.77 21.79
N ASP A 323 6.52 -9.49 23.09
CA ASP A 323 5.47 -10.01 23.98
C ASP A 323 4.09 -9.46 23.60
N ALA A 324 4.01 -8.17 23.24
CA ALA A 324 2.77 -7.56 22.74
C ALA A 324 2.29 -8.23 21.46
N SER A 325 3.20 -8.50 20.51
CA SER A 325 2.87 -9.20 19.27
C SER A 325 2.34 -10.60 19.53
N ALA A 326 2.91 -11.32 20.51
CA ALA A 326 2.47 -12.66 20.89
C ALA A 326 1.08 -12.64 21.55
N ARG A 327 0.84 -11.71 22.48
CA ARG A 327 -0.48 -11.52 23.12
C ARG A 327 -1.56 -11.16 22.11
N ALA A 328 -1.24 -10.33 21.12
CA ALA A 328 -2.14 -9.96 20.03
C ALA A 328 -2.33 -11.08 18.98
N GLY A 329 -1.58 -12.18 19.08
CA GLY A 329 -1.64 -13.29 18.12
C GLY A 329 -1.10 -12.94 16.74
N LEU A 330 -0.21 -11.94 16.65
CA LEU A 330 0.46 -11.54 15.41
C LEU A 330 1.61 -12.50 15.08
N GLU A 331 2.12 -12.45 13.85
CA GLU A 331 3.18 -13.36 13.39
C GLU A 331 4.51 -13.15 14.15
N GLY A 332 4.79 -11.92 14.59
CA GLY A 332 6.00 -11.57 15.30
C GLY A 332 6.34 -10.09 15.20
N VAL A 333 7.64 -9.81 15.22
CA VAL A 333 8.18 -8.46 15.06
C VAL A 333 9.22 -8.41 13.95
N MET A 334 9.33 -7.25 13.32
CA MET A 334 10.41 -6.85 12.45
C MET A 334 11.35 -5.95 13.24
N ALA A 335 12.63 -6.26 13.27
CA ALA A 335 13.68 -5.38 13.80
C ALA A 335 14.45 -4.78 12.63
N LYS A 336 14.56 -3.45 12.57
CA LYS A 336 15.26 -2.71 11.52
C LYS A 336 16.33 -1.84 12.17
N LYS A 337 17.59 -1.97 11.77
CA LYS A 337 18.70 -1.21 12.36
C LYS A 337 18.51 0.28 12.08
N LEU A 338 18.54 1.13 13.11
CA LEU A 338 18.11 2.54 13.00
C LEU A 338 18.95 3.37 12.02
N ASP A 339 20.25 3.08 11.95
CA ASP A 339 21.23 3.75 11.08
C ASP A 339 21.29 3.15 9.66
N SER A 340 20.51 2.11 9.37
CA SER A 340 20.64 1.37 8.10
C SER A 340 19.97 2.07 6.92
N LYS A 341 20.64 1.98 5.77
CA LYS A 341 20.09 2.33 4.46
C LYS A 341 19.01 1.35 4.02
N TYR A 342 18.22 1.73 3.03
CA TYR A 342 17.39 0.79 2.30
C TYR A 342 18.23 0.14 1.22
N GLU A 343 18.27 -1.20 1.19
CA GLU A 343 19.09 -1.96 0.24
C GLU A 343 18.19 -2.81 -0.67
N PRO A 344 17.79 -2.29 -1.85
CA PRO A 344 16.88 -2.99 -2.75
C PRO A 344 17.36 -4.41 -3.08
N GLY A 345 16.46 -5.39 -2.98
CA GLY A 345 16.72 -6.80 -3.30
C GLY A 345 17.64 -7.55 -2.34
N LYS A 346 18.31 -6.88 -1.41
CA LYS A 346 19.31 -7.52 -0.51
C LYS A 346 18.70 -8.07 0.76
N ARG A 347 19.34 -9.11 1.31
CA ARG A 347 19.11 -9.65 2.65
C ARG A 347 20.37 -9.47 3.51
N SER A 348 20.70 -8.22 3.84
CA SER A 348 21.94 -7.88 4.57
C SER A 348 21.90 -8.24 6.07
N GLY A 349 20.70 -8.40 6.64
CA GLY A 349 20.51 -8.56 8.09
C GLY A 349 20.32 -7.25 8.84
N ALA A 350 20.37 -6.10 8.14
CA ALA A 350 19.91 -4.82 8.68
C ALA A 350 18.41 -4.82 8.97
N TRP A 351 17.65 -5.67 8.28
CA TRP A 351 16.29 -6.06 8.65
C TRP A 351 16.29 -7.51 9.13
N GLN A 352 15.68 -7.74 10.28
CA GLN A 352 15.53 -9.05 10.89
C GLN A 352 14.06 -9.30 11.21
N LYS A 353 13.62 -10.54 11.04
CA LYS A 353 12.27 -10.97 11.39
C LYS A 353 12.36 -12.00 12.51
N ILE A 354 11.58 -11.79 13.55
CA ILE A 354 11.53 -12.65 14.74
C ILE A 354 10.09 -13.13 14.90
N LYS A 355 9.82 -14.40 14.57
CA LYS A 355 8.47 -14.97 14.59
C LYS A 355 8.07 -15.44 15.98
N ASN A 356 6.80 -15.32 16.33
CA ASN A 356 6.22 -15.83 17.59
C ASN A 356 6.05 -17.35 17.56
N ARG A 357 5.90 -17.88 16.35
CA ARG A 357 5.65 -19.29 16.09
C ARG A 357 6.44 -19.71 14.85
N ASN A 358 6.89 -20.95 14.87
CA ASN A 358 7.52 -21.59 13.74
C ASN A 358 6.46 -22.05 12.73
N ARG A 359 6.86 -22.18 11.46
CA ARG A 359 6.06 -22.85 10.45
C ARG A 359 6.90 -23.90 9.75
N GLN A 360 6.26 -25.00 9.39
CA GLN A 360 6.90 -26.06 8.62
C GLN A 360 5.88 -26.79 7.77
N GLU A 361 6.32 -27.17 6.58
CA GLU A 361 5.59 -28.08 5.72
C GLU A 361 5.74 -29.52 6.23
N LEU A 362 4.63 -30.24 6.35
CA LEU A 362 4.62 -31.65 6.73
C LEU A 362 3.66 -32.41 5.84
N VAL A 363 3.89 -33.72 5.76
CA VAL A 363 3.03 -34.65 5.03
C VAL A 363 2.00 -35.25 5.99
N ILE A 364 0.75 -35.31 5.56
CA ILE A 364 -0.32 -35.97 6.32
C ILE A 364 -0.21 -37.48 6.08
N GLY A 365 -0.03 -38.24 7.16
CA GLY A 365 0.05 -39.71 7.15
C GLY A 365 -1.15 -40.41 7.78
N GLY A 366 -2.06 -39.67 8.41
CA GLY A 366 -3.29 -40.22 8.96
C GLY A 366 -4.10 -39.17 9.70
N TRP A 367 -5.16 -39.63 10.35
CA TRP A 367 -6.02 -38.78 11.19
C TRP A 367 -6.70 -39.58 12.30
N LEU A 368 -7.18 -38.86 13.32
CA LEU A 368 -7.96 -39.37 14.44
C LEU A 368 -9.40 -38.85 14.36
N ASP A 369 -10.37 -39.66 14.77
CA ASP A 369 -11.79 -39.28 14.76
C ASP A 369 -12.07 -38.01 15.57
N GLY A 370 -12.90 -37.15 15.00
CA GLY A 370 -13.47 -36.01 15.71
C GLY A 370 -14.56 -36.42 16.69
N GLU A 371 -14.65 -35.70 17.80
CA GLU A 371 -15.70 -35.87 18.81
C GLU A 371 -16.84 -34.86 18.59
N GLY A 372 -18.02 -35.15 19.16
CA GLY A 372 -19.17 -34.25 19.13
C GLY A 372 -19.61 -33.85 17.72
N LYS A 373 -19.67 -32.54 17.45
CA LYS A 373 -20.07 -31.98 16.13
C LYS A 373 -19.12 -32.36 14.97
N ARG A 374 -17.92 -32.87 15.28
CA ARG A 374 -16.92 -33.31 14.28
C ARG A 374 -16.92 -34.83 14.06
N ARG A 375 -17.92 -35.55 14.58
CA ARG A 375 -18.02 -37.00 14.38
C ARG A 375 -18.14 -37.31 12.89
N GLY A 376 -17.27 -38.19 12.38
CA GLY A 376 -17.17 -38.50 10.95
C GLY A 376 -16.21 -37.59 10.16
N TYR A 377 -15.56 -36.63 10.83
CA TYR A 377 -14.53 -35.76 10.26
C TYR A 377 -13.21 -35.89 11.05
N PRO A 378 -12.08 -35.45 10.46
CA PRO A 378 -10.82 -35.38 11.18
C PRO A 378 -10.88 -34.51 12.45
N GLY A 379 -10.66 -35.14 13.61
CA GLY A 379 -10.46 -34.46 14.89
C GLY A 379 -9.02 -33.98 15.07
N ALA A 380 -8.06 -34.76 14.58
CA ALA A 380 -6.67 -34.36 14.46
C ALA A 380 -5.98 -35.05 13.28
N LEU A 381 -5.04 -34.37 12.63
CA LEU A 381 -4.16 -34.94 11.63
C LEU A 381 -2.91 -35.52 12.27
N LEU A 382 -2.43 -36.63 11.75
CA LEU A 382 -1.12 -37.22 12.05
C LEU A 382 -0.16 -36.79 10.94
N VAL A 383 0.91 -36.10 11.31
CA VAL A 383 1.82 -35.46 10.36
C VAL A 383 3.25 -35.96 10.51
N GLY A 384 4.03 -35.87 9.44
CA GLY A 384 5.42 -36.30 9.42
C GLY A 384 6.24 -35.66 8.32
N TYR A 385 7.53 -35.99 8.30
CA TYR A 385 8.48 -35.56 7.27
C TYR A 385 9.39 -36.72 6.89
N TYR A 386 10.08 -36.60 5.76
CA TYR A 386 11.06 -37.58 5.32
C TYR A 386 12.46 -37.26 5.84
N LYS A 387 13.14 -38.27 6.37
CA LYS A 387 14.55 -38.24 6.73
C LYS A 387 15.19 -39.57 6.37
N ASP A 388 16.26 -39.54 5.58
CA ASP A 388 16.99 -40.74 5.15
C ASP A 388 16.06 -41.81 4.51
N GLY A 389 15.07 -41.35 3.73
CA GLY A 389 14.06 -42.20 3.08
C GLY A 389 12.95 -42.71 4.00
N LYS A 390 13.01 -42.46 5.31
CA LYS A 390 12.01 -42.88 6.30
C LYS A 390 10.99 -41.78 6.56
N PHE A 391 9.72 -42.17 6.73
CA PHE A 391 8.65 -41.23 7.06
C PHE A 391 8.51 -41.10 8.59
N VAL A 392 9.07 -40.02 9.13
CA VAL A 392 9.20 -39.77 10.57
C VAL A 392 7.96 -39.04 11.08
N TYR A 393 7.37 -39.57 12.16
CA TYR A 393 6.22 -38.95 12.81
C TYR A 393 6.60 -37.65 13.53
N ALA A 394 5.87 -36.58 13.25
CA ALA A 394 6.10 -35.23 13.78
C ALA A 394 5.01 -34.76 14.74
N GLY A 395 4.05 -35.62 15.10
CA GLY A 395 3.01 -35.32 16.08
C GLY A 395 1.60 -35.21 15.49
N LYS A 396 0.67 -34.77 16.35
CA LYS A 396 -0.75 -34.60 16.03
C LYS A 396 -1.13 -33.12 15.93
N VAL A 397 -2.03 -32.79 15.00
CA VAL A 397 -2.52 -31.43 14.77
C VAL A 397 -4.04 -31.41 14.86
N GLY A 398 -4.58 -30.82 15.92
CA GLY A 398 -6.04 -30.79 16.18
C GLY A 398 -6.71 -29.43 15.98
N THR A 399 -5.97 -28.41 15.53
CA THR A 399 -6.45 -27.02 15.43
C THR A 399 -6.11 -26.42 14.07
N GLY A 400 -6.75 -25.30 13.72
CA GLY A 400 -6.58 -24.65 12.41
C GLY A 400 -7.50 -25.17 11.31
N PHE A 401 -8.62 -25.81 11.68
CA PHE A 401 -9.62 -26.29 10.73
C PHE A 401 -10.87 -25.42 10.76
N THR A 402 -11.27 -24.89 9.60
CA THR A 402 -12.63 -24.40 9.33
C THR A 402 -13.50 -25.55 8.82
N ASP A 403 -14.82 -25.40 8.82
CA ASP A 403 -15.74 -26.44 8.32
C ASP A 403 -15.44 -26.79 6.85
N LYS A 404 -15.16 -25.77 6.03
CA LYS A 404 -14.73 -25.96 4.64
C LYS A 404 -13.43 -26.75 4.52
N ILE A 405 -12.44 -26.46 5.38
CA ILE A 405 -11.18 -27.21 5.40
C ILE A 405 -11.40 -28.66 5.84
N LEU A 406 -12.32 -28.92 6.77
CA LEU A 406 -12.66 -30.28 7.19
C LEU A 406 -13.29 -31.08 6.04
N ASP A 407 -14.18 -30.46 5.25
CA ASP A 407 -14.74 -31.09 4.05
C ASP A 407 -13.66 -31.40 3.01
N GLU A 408 -12.76 -30.44 2.73
CA GLU A 408 -11.65 -30.64 1.80
C GLU A 408 -10.66 -31.72 2.27
N LEU A 409 -10.33 -31.74 3.56
CA LEU A 409 -9.49 -32.78 4.17
C LEU A 409 -10.13 -34.15 4.00
N ASN A 410 -11.42 -34.30 4.32
CA ASN A 410 -12.11 -35.58 4.22
C ASN A 410 -12.14 -36.08 2.76
N ALA A 411 -12.47 -35.21 1.81
CA ALA A 411 -12.50 -35.53 0.38
C ALA A 411 -11.12 -35.98 -0.15
N LYS A 412 -10.03 -35.34 0.30
CA LYS A 412 -8.67 -35.69 -0.13
C LYS A 412 -8.11 -36.93 0.58
N LEU A 413 -8.44 -37.15 1.84
CA LEU A 413 -7.89 -38.24 2.66
C LEU A 413 -8.56 -39.59 2.36
N LYS A 414 -9.88 -39.61 2.16
CA LYS A 414 -10.66 -40.83 1.89
C LYS A 414 -10.09 -41.73 0.78
N PRO A 415 -9.72 -41.23 -0.43
CA PRO A 415 -9.16 -42.08 -1.48
C PRO A 415 -7.73 -42.56 -1.20
N LEU A 416 -7.07 -42.06 -0.14
CA LEU A 416 -5.70 -42.43 0.22
C LEU A 416 -5.62 -43.43 1.37
N ALA A 417 -6.76 -43.90 1.90
CA ALA A 417 -6.81 -44.82 3.02
C ALA A 417 -5.94 -46.07 2.82
N VAL A 418 -5.23 -46.48 3.88
CA VAL A 418 -4.43 -47.70 3.94
C VAL A 418 -4.53 -48.34 5.32
N ASP A 419 -4.44 -49.66 5.38
CA ASP A 419 -4.51 -50.39 6.66
C ASP A 419 -3.18 -50.35 7.43
N LYS A 420 -2.06 -50.18 6.70
CA LYS A 420 -0.72 -50.19 7.29
C LYS A 420 -0.30 -48.77 7.69
N ASN A 421 0.20 -48.64 8.92
CA ASN A 421 0.83 -47.42 9.41
C ASN A 421 2.01 -47.01 8.48
N PRO A 422 1.98 -45.80 7.88
CA PRO A 422 3.02 -45.33 6.98
C PRO A 422 4.25 -44.75 7.71
N PHE A 423 4.14 -44.45 9.01
CA PHE A 423 5.22 -43.87 9.80
C PHE A 423 6.23 -44.95 10.24
N ASP A 424 7.52 -44.59 10.31
CA ASP A 424 8.58 -45.49 10.78
C ASP A 424 8.40 -45.89 12.25
N ALA A 425 7.99 -44.94 13.10
CA ALA A 425 7.67 -45.17 14.52
C ALA A 425 6.82 -44.03 15.12
N GLY A 426 6.21 -44.28 16.29
CA GLY A 426 5.68 -43.23 17.18
C GLY A 426 4.24 -42.75 16.92
N ALA A 427 3.60 -43.15 15.82
CA ALA A 427 2.21 -42.79 15.55
C ALA A 427 1.22 -43.58 16.45
N PRO A 428 0.06 -42.96 16.83
CA PRO A 428 -0.99 -43.65 17.59
C PRO A 428 -1.53 -44.91 16.87
N ARG A 429 -1.88 -45.96 17.63
CA ARG A 429 -2.37 -47.23 17.08
C ARG A 429 -3.82 -47.15 16.57
N ALA A 430 -4.69 -46.40 17.25
CA ALA A 430 -6.09 -46.21 16.88
C ALA A 430 -6.22 -44.97 15.98
N ALA A 431 -5.87 -45.11 14.71
CA ALA A 431 -5.89 -44.02 13.74
C ALA A 431 -6.30 -44.51 12.35
N HIS A 432 -6.85 -43.60 11.54
CA HIS A 432 -7.10 -43.82 10.12
C HIS A 432 -5.85 -43.42 9.34
N PHE A 433 -5.14 -44.39 8.79
CA PHE A 433 -3.90 -44.14 8.05
C PHE A 433 -4.17 -43.83 6.58
N VAL A 434 -3.33 -42.96 6.01
CA VAL A 434 -3.39 -42.61 4.59
C VAL A 434 -2.02 -42.70 3.93
N LYS A 435 -1.98 -42.92 2.61
CA LYS A 435 -0.76 -42.81 1.83
C LYS A 435 -0.18 -41.40 1.99
N PRO A 436 1.09 -41.25 2.40
CA PRO A 436 1.71 -39.94 2.68
C PRO A 436 1.99 -39.18 1.37
N LYS A 437 0.94 -38.53 0.85
CA LYS A 437 0.97 -37.78 -0.42
C LYS A 437 0.57 -36.32 -0.28
N ILE A 438 -0.20 -35.98 0.74
CA ILE A 438 -0.72 -34.62 0.91
C ILE A 438 0.24 -33.83 1.78
N VAL A 439 0.78 -32.74 1.23
CA VAL A 439 1.60 -31.78 1.96
C VAL A 439 0.73 -30.63 2.43
N ALA A 440 0.97 -30.16 3.64
CA ALA A 440 0.34 -28.98 4.20
C ALA A 440 1.34 -28.18 5.04
N GLU A 441 1.08 -26.89 5.21
CA GLU A 441 1.82 -26.02 6.11
C GLU A 441 1.18 -26.02 7.49
N PHE A 442 2.03 -26.10 8.51
CA PHE A 442 1.66 -26.11 9.92
C PHE A 442 2.43 -25.03 10.66
N GLU A 443 1.73 -24.30 11.53
CA GLU A 443 2.35 -23.41 12.50
C GLU A 443 2.46 -24.12 13.84
N PHE A 444 3.52 -23.89 14.60
CA PHE A 444 3.76 -24.52 15.89
C PHE A 444 4.69 -23.67 16.76
N VAL A 445 4.76 -23.96 18.05
CA VAL A 445 5.60 -23.21 18.99
C VAL A 445 7.07 -23.58 18.78
N GLU A 446 7.41 -24.85 18.96
CA GLU A 446 8.78 -25.35 18.87
C GLU A 446 8.80 -26.84 18.53
N TRP A 447 9.96 -27.32 18.11
CA TRP A 447 10.25 -28.75 18.05
C TRP A 447 10.61 -29.26 19.45
N THR A 448 9.91 -30.28 19.92
CA THR A 448 10.29 -30.97 21.15
C THR A 448 11.59 -31.77 20.95
N ARG A 449 12.26 -32.14 22.05
CA ARG A 449 13.45 -33.02 22.02
C ARG A 449 13.18 -34.35 21.30
N GLY A 450 11.94 -34.85 21.36
CA GLY A 450 11.51 -36.06 20.66
C GLY A 450 11.16 -35.87 19.18
N GLY A 451 11.39 -34.68 18.61
CA GLY A 451 11.13 -34.44 17.19
C GLY A 451 9.65 -34.32 16.82
N GLN A 452 8.81 -33.87 17.76
CA GLN A 452 7.39 -33.59 17.51
C GLN A 452 7.07 -32.10 17.68
N LEU A 453 6.03 -31.64 16.99
CA LEU A 453 5.52 -30.27 17.07
C LEU A 453 4.83 -30.00 18.42
N ARG A 454 5.16 -28.87 19.05
CA ARG A 454 4.44 -28.35 20.22
C ARG A 454 3.34 -27.37 19.81
N ALA A 455 2.11 -27.63 20.25
CA ALA A 455 0.90 -26.82 19.98
C ALA A 455 0.71 -26.44 18.49
N PRO A 456 0.66 -27.42 17.57
CA PRO A 456 0.54 -27.13 16.15
C PRO A 456 -0.88 -26.77 15.71
N ALA A 457 -0.95 -25.99 14.63
CA ALA A 457 -2.18 -25.62 13.92
C ALA A 457 -1.99 -25.74 12.40
N PHE A 458 -2.98 -26.30 11.72
CA PHE A 458 -3.04 -26.35 10.25
C PHE A 458 -3.17 -24.92 9.68
N LYS A 459 -2.48 -24.64 8.57
CA LYS A 459 -2.53 -23.34 7.89
C LYS A 459 -2.97 -23.42 6.42
N GLY A 460 -2.73 -24.54 5.74
CA GLY A 460 -3.17 -24.71 4.36
C GLY A 460 -2.46 -25.83 3.63
N PHE A 461 -3.02 -26.27 2.51
CA PHE A 461 -2.41 -27.28 1.65
C PHE A 461 -1.27 -26.73 0.79
N ARG A 462 -0.29 -27.57 0.49
CA ARG A 462 0.82 -27.30 -0.43
C ARG A 462 0.78 -28.28 -1.59
N VAL A 463 0.05 -27.92 -2.64
CA VAL A 463 -0.13 -28.75 -3.84
C VAL A 463 1.07 -28.69 -4.78
N ASP A 464 1.98 -27.77 -4.53
CA ASP A 464 3.17 -27.44 -5.33
C ASP A 464 4.40 -28.29 -4.98
N LYS A 465 4.37 -29.06 -3.88
CA LYS A 465 5.54 -29.78 -3.38
C LYS A 465 5.35 -31.29 -3.33
N PRO A 466 6.30 -32.09 -3.85
CA PRO A 466 6.28 -33.54 -3.69
C PRO A 466 6.45 -33.93 -2.22
N ALA A 467 5.59 -34.82 -1.71
CA ALA A 467 5.64 -35.26 -0.32
C ALA A 467 7.01 -35.82 0.11
N LYS A 468 7.72 -36.52 -0.78
CA LYS A 468 9.04 -37.11 -0.50
C LYS A 468 10.15 -36.08 -0.29
N GLU A 469 9.95 -34.83 -0.70
CA GLU A 469 10.92 -33.74 -0.55
C GLU A 469 10.68 -32.93 0.74
N VAL A 470 9.63 -33.25 1.49
CA VAL A 470 9.31 -32.58 2.74
C VAL A 470 10.24 -33.09 3.83
N VAL A 471 11.22 -32.28 4.19
CA VAL A 471 12.20 -32.53 5.25
C VAL A 471 11.93 -31.63 6.47
N ARG A 472 12.62 -31.89 7.58
CA ARG A 472 12.60 -30.96 8.71
C ARG A 472 13.40 -29.71 8.39
N GLU A 473 12.72 -28.57 8.34
CA GLU A 473 13.31 -27.26 8.11
C GLU A 473 13.83 -26.71 9.45
N GLY A 474 14.89 -25.88 9.39
CA GLY A 474 15.55 -25.36 10.59
C GLY A 474 14.59 -24.52 11.44
N GLY A 475 14.54 -24.85 12.74
CA GLY A 475 13.76 -24.20 13.78
C GLY A 475 14.04 -24.80 15.14
#